data_AF-A0A7V5BR90-F1
#
_entry.id   AF-A0A7V5BR90-F1
#
_cell.length_a   1.000
_cell.length_b   1.000
_cell.length_c   1.000
_cell.angle_alpha   90.00
_cell.angle_beta   90.00
_cell.angle_gamma   90.00
#
_symmetry.space_group_name_H-M   'P 1'
#
loop_
_entity.id
_entity.type
_entity.pdbx_description
1 polymer ?
#
loop_
_entity_poly.entity_id
_entity_poly.type
_entity_poly.pdbx_seq_one_letter_code
_entity_poly.pdbx_strand_id
1 'polypeptide(L)'
;MQTLIEAEDKPLGVIESLQQGFNFLNRHLWFLIPPVLLDLFLWLSPRVTTGPLVNQLVAWFEAQQANVQDDLAQNIEVSLAFMRQLGETYSLLSLLAGLLTRIPSLMARIEFQAIPSPMGGVIALDNVQTVGILVAVLIPIGVALGSFWLTMVAFGLLHRPLFSFAFVRRWGWVWLNVNLFLLAIFLAALGMSFVMSMFAVITLMFGNAGLMLYSIASILLFGFIIWLGIGLYFVVFAVALDGVNLARAVWRSLNVVGRNAISTLGFLLLTFLLTEGFARIWSWLSIRDWGVVVSIFGHAYLGVAIVAASFLFYQSRYQHWRKIRALVMVSQSDESH
;
A
#
# COMPACT_ATOMS: atom_id res chain seq x y z
N MET A 1 41.81 -12.54 -8.57
CA MET A 1 41.08 -11.51 -9.35
C MET A 1 39.70 -11.98 -9.80
N GLN A 2 39.52 -13.22 -10.31
CA GLN A 2 38.19 -13.76 -10.63
C GLN A 2 37.26 -13.93 -9.41
N THR A 3 37.80 -14.23 -8.22
CA THR A 3 37.01 -14.41 -6.99
C THR A 3 36.56 -13.10 -6.32
N LEU A 4 37.12 -11.95 -6.72
CA LEU A 4 36.71 -10.63 -6.20
C LEU A 4 35.69 -9.95 -7.10
N ILE A 5 35.58 -10.36 -8.37
CA ILE A 5 34.59 -9.83 -9.33
C ILE A 5 33.22 -10.52 -9.15
N GLU A 6 33.17 -11.78 -8.70
CA GLU A 6 31.90 -12.48 -8.44
C GLU A 6 31.14 -11.97 -7.20
N ALA A 7 31.82 -11.33 -6.26
CA ALA A 7 31.20 -10.80 -5.04
C ALA A 7 30.53 -9.43 -5.24
N GLU A 8 30.91 -8.67 -6.27
CA GLU A 8 30.53 -7.25 -6.42
C GLU A 8 29.33 -7.00 -7.35
N ASP A 9 28.80 -8.03 -8.04
CA ASP A 9 27.78 -7.83 -9.09
C ASP A 9 26.40 -8.46 -8.81
N LYS A 10 26.17 -9.03 -7.63
CA LYS A 10 24.83 -9.54 -7.24
C LYS A 10 23.98 -8.42 -6.64
N PRO A 11 22.67 -8.33 -6.99
CA PRO A 11 21.77 -7.39 -6.35
C PRO A 11 21.61 -7.73 -4.86
N LEU A 12 21.30 -6.71 -4.05
CA LEU A 12 21.16 -6.87 -2.60
C LEU A 12 20.23 -8.01 -2.23
N GLY A 13 20.67 -8.84 -1.27
CA GLY A 13 19.84 -9.84 -0.64
C GLY A 13 18.65 -9.23 0.11
N VAL A 14 17.68 -10.06 0.48
CA VAL A 14 16.51 -9.64 1.26
C VAL A 14 16.94 -9.06 2.62
N ILE A 15 17.80 -9.78 3.35
CA ILE A 15 18.30 -9.39 4.67
C ILE A 15 19.21 -8.16 4.57
N GLU A 16 20.10 -8.12 3.59
CA GLU A 16 21.00 -6.99 3.34
C GLU A 16 20.21 -5.69 3.06
N SER A 17 19.13 -5.79 2.27
CA SER A 17 18.27 -4.64 1.97
C SER A 17 17.64 -4.09 3.26
N LEU A 18 17.16 -4.96 4.15
CA LEU A 18 16.62 -4.57 5.45
C LEU A 18 17.71 -3.93 6.34
N GLN A 19 18.87 -4.58 6.48
CA GLN A 19 19.99 -4.05 7.26
C GLN A 19 20.39 -2.65 6.79
N GLN A 20 20.49 -2.43 5.47
CA GLN A 20 20.80 -1.11 4.92
C GLN A 20 19.68 -0.10 5.17
N GLY A 21 18.41 -0.51 5.13
CA GLY A 21 17.27 0.34 5.48
C GLY A 21 17.35 0.85 6.93
N PHE A 22 17.68 -0.03 7.88
CA PHE A 22 17.92 0.36 9.28
C PHE A 22 19.15 1.26 9.43
N ASN A 23 20.26 0.92 8.76
CA ASN A 23 21.47 1.75 8.80
C ASN A 23 21.23 3.16 8.23
N PHE A 24 20.44 3.28 7.16
CA PHE A 24 20.03 4.55 6.59
C PHE A 24 19.26 5.39 7.61
N LEU A 25 18.26 4.79 8.28
CA LEU A 25 17.46 5.48 9.28
C LEU A 25 18.29 5.89 10.51
N ASN A 26 19.18 5.02 11.00
CA ASN A 26 20.04 5.31 12.16
C ASN A 26 20.96 6.51 11.94
N ARG A 27 21.38 6.77 10.70
CA ARG A 27 22.17 7.96 10.37
C ARG A 27 21.32 9.24 10.32
N HIS A 28 20.01 9.09 10.17
CA HIS A 28 19.09 10.17 9.85
C HIS A 28 17.72 9.95 10.53
N LEU A 29 17.68 10.05 11.85
CA LEU A 29 16.46 9.82 12.63
C LEU A 29 15.35 10.85 12.35
N TRP A 30 15.69 12.01 11.80
CA TRP A 30 14.70 13.03 11.38
C TRP A 30 13.67 12.55 10.34
N PHE A 31 13.91 11.45 9.60
CA PHE A 31 12.90 10.87 8.71
C PHE A 31 11.69 10.28 9.45
N LEU A 32 11.78 10.12 10.78
CA LEU A 32 10.68 9.73 11.66
C LEU A 32 9.68 10.86 11.91
N ILE A 33 10.09 12.12 11.74
CA ILE A 33 9.27 13.26 12.13
C ILE A 33 7.92 13.25 11.39
N PRO A 34 7.84 13.11 10.05
CA PRO A 34 6.55 13.11 9.37
C PRO A 34 5.60 11.96 9.78
N PRO A 35 6.01 10.67 9.83
CA PRO A 35 5.11 9.61 10.28
C PRO A 35 4.69 9.75 11.74
N VAL A 36 5.60 10.18 12.63
CA VAL A 36 5.26 10.43 14.04
C VAL A 36 4.26 11.57 14.19
N LEU A 37 4.46 12.68 13.48
CA LEU A 37 3.51 13.81 13.51
C LEU A 37 2.14 13.42 12.97
N LEU A 38 2.10 12.62 11.89
CA LEU A 38 0.85 12.08 11.35
C LEU A 38 0.14 11.20 12.38
N ASP A 39 0.86 10.27 13.02
CA ASP A 39 0.28 9.40 14.04
C ASP A 39 -0.20 10.17 15.26
N LEU A 40 0.56 11.16 15.74
CA LEU A 40 0.12 12.03 16.83
C LEU A 40 -1.14 12.81 16.44
N PHE A 41 -1.19 13.33 15.21
CA PHE A 41 -2.39 13.99 14.68
C PHE A 41 -3.58 13.05 14.67
N LEU A 42 -3.43 11.83 14.14
CA LEU A 42 -4.51 10.85 14.09
C LEU A 42 -4.95 10.38 15.48
N TRP A 43 -4.01 10.21 16.41
CA TRP A 43 -4.28 9.82 17.79
C TRP A 43 -5.10 10.88 18.54
N LEU A 44 -4.71 12.15 18.36
CA LEU A 44 -5.39 13.31 18.96
C LEU A 44 -6.70 13.65 18.25
N SER A 45 -6.87 13.29 16.97
CA SER A 45 -8.04 13.67 16.18
C SER A 45 -9.36 13.04 16.67
N PRO A 46 -10.51 13.72 16.49
CA PRO A 46 -11.81 13.09 16.65
C PRO A 46 -11.99 11.96 15.63
N ARG A 47 -12.68 10.90 16.02
CA ARG A 47 -12.85 9.70 15.21
C ARG A 47 -14.02 9.88 14.27
N VAL A 48 -13.75 9.91 12.97
CA VAL A 48 -14.81 10.09 11.97
C VAL A 48 -15.18 8.72 11.41
N THR A 49 -16.33 8.18 11.78
CA THR A 49 -16.80 6.85 11.34
C THR A 49 -17.87 6.98 10.26
N THR A 50 -17.88 6.03 9.32
CA THR A 50 -18.94 5.84 8.31
C THR A 50 -19.89 4.70 8.66
N GLY A 51 -19.84 4.18 9.89
CA GLY A 51 -20.68 3.08 10.37
C GLY A 51 -22.16 3.22 10.01
N PRO A 52 -22.82 4.36 10.28
CA PRO A 52 -24.24 4.54 9.93
C PRO A 52 -24.52 4.37 8.43
N LEU A 53 -23.69 4.92 7.56
CA LEU A 53 -23.83 4.80 6.11
C LEU A 53 -23.63 3.38 5.62
N VAL A 54 -22.62 2.70 6.15
CA VAL A 54 -22.37 1.30 5.81
C VAL A 54 -23.56 0.44 6.27
N ASN A 55 -24.08 0.68 7.47
CA ASN A 55 -25.25 -0.04 7.99
C ASN A 55 -26.51 0.21 7.14
N GLN A 56 -26.74 1.43 6.68
CA GLN A 56 -27.81 1.75 5.73
C GLN A 56 -27.64 1.01 4.39
N LEU A 57 -26.42 1.00 3.84
CA LEU A 57 -26.12 0.31 2.59
C LEU A 57 -26.31 -1.21 2.72
N VAL A 58 -25.83 -1.79 3.81
CA VAL A 58 -25.97 -3.22 4.08
C VAL A 58 -27.43 -3.61 4.27
N ALA A 59 -28.21 -2.83 5.02
CA ALA A 59 -29.64 -3.05 5.19
C ALA A 59 -30.39 -2.98 3.84
N TRP A 60 -29.98 -2.09 2.94
CA TRP A 60 -30.51 -2.04 1.58
C TRP A 60 -30.19 -3.32 0.78
N PHE A 61 -28.97 -3.85 0.88
CA PHE A 61 -28.60 -5.11 0.23
C PHE A 61 -29.31 -6.33 0.83
N GLU A 62 -29.50 -6.38 2.14
CA GLU A 62 -30.24 -7.45 2.82
C GLU A 62 -31.71 -7.46 2.37
N ALA A 63 -32.33 -6.29 2.23
CA ALA A 63 -33.71 -6.17 1.73
C ALA A 63 -33.89 -6.67 0.28
N GLN A 64 -32.84 -6.61 -0.55
CA GLN A 64 -32.87 -7.08 -1.95
C GLN A 64 -32.62 -8.60 -2.07
N GLN A 65 -32.15 -9.27 -1.02
CA GLN A 65 -31.73 -10.67 -1.06
C GLN A 65 -32.86 -11.69 -0.83
N ALA A 66 -34.11 -11.26 -0.67
CA ALA A 66 -35.25 -12.13 -0.34
C ALA A 66 -35.50 -13.32 -1.31
N ASN A 67 -34.84 -13.35 -2.49
CA ASN A 67 -34.99 -14.39 -3.53
C ASN A 67 -33.66 -15.03 -3.99
N VAL A 68 -32.57 -14.92 -3.22
CA VAL A 68 -31.25 -15.49 -3.60
C VAL A 68 -31.09 -16.91 -3.05
N GLN A 69 -30.45 -17.83 -3.79
CA GLN A 69 -30.13 -19.19 -3.33
C GLN A 69 -29.32 -19.19 -2.02
N ASP A 70 -29.56 -20.17 -1.14
CA ASP A 70 -28.98 -20.26 0.21
C ASP A 70 -27.43 -20.19 0.22
N ASP A 71 -26.76 -20.86 -0.74
CA ASP A 71 -25.28 -20.88 -0.83
C ASP A 71 -24.68 -19.51 -1.23
N LEU A 72 -25.41 -18.71 -2.02
CA LEU A 72 -25.01 -17.35 -2.37
C LEU A 72 -25.27 -16.39 -1.21
N ALA A 73 -26.37 -16.59 -0.48
CA ALA A 73 -26.72 -15.77 0.67
C ALA A 73 -25.63 -15.80 1.76
N GLN A 74 -25.05 -16.98 2.05
CA GLN A 74 -23.97 -17.10 3.03
C GLN A 74 -22.70 -16.31 2.63
N ASN A 75 -22.30 -16.37 1.35
CA ASN A 75 -21.12 -15.64 0.86
C ASN A 75 -21.33 -14.11 0.89
N ILE A 76 -22.57 -13.67 0.63
CA ILE A 76 -22.94 -12.27 0.70
C ILE A 76 -22.97 -11.80 2.16
N GLU A 77 -23.50 -12.58 3.09
CA GLU A 77 -23.54 -12.25 4.52
C GLU A 77 -22.13 -12.02 5.08
N VAL A 78 -21.18 -12.92 4.79
CA VAL A 78 -19.77 -12.76 5.20
C VAL A 78 -19.17 -11.46 4.63
N SER A 79 -19.47 -11.14 3.38
CA SER A 79 -18.99 -9.92 2.72
C SER A 79 -19.59 -8.65 3.34
N LEU A 80 -20.89 -8.67 3.66
CA LEU A 80 -21.60 -7.57 4.30
C LEU A 80 -21.15 -7.36 5.75
N ALA A 81 -20.94 -8.43 6.51
CA ALA A 81 -20.38 -8.36 7.86
C ALA A 81 -18.98 -7.74 7.86
N PHE A 82 -18.13 -8.12 6.90
CA PHE A 82 -16.82 -7.50 6.71
C PHE A 82 -16.92 -6.01 6.39
N MET A 83 -17.87 -5.60 5.52
CA MET A 83 -18.11 -4.18 5.25
C MET A 83 -18.53 -3.41 6.50
N ARG A 84 -19.49 -3.93 7.28
CA ARG A 84 -19.92 -3.33 8.56
C ARG A 84 -18.74 -3.13 9.49
N GLN A 85 -17.92 -4.16 9.67
CA GLN A 85 -16.73 -4.10 10.50
C GLN A 85 -15.78 -2.99 10.04
N LEU A 86 -15.52 -2.84 8.73
CA LEU A 86 -14.62 -1.78 8.25
C LEU A 86 -15.15 -0.37 8.55
N GLY A 87 -16.46 -0.15 8.38
CA GLY A 87 -17.09 1.16 8.63
C GLY A 87 -17.08 1.57 10.11
N GLU A 88 -17.16 0.59 11.00
CA GLU A 88 -17.24 0.80 12.46
C GLU A 88 -15.89 0.81 13.16
N THR A 89 -14.83 0.31 12.50
CA THR A 89 -13.54 0.05 13.14
C THR A 89 -12.44 1.04 12.73
N TYR A 90 -12.56 1.67 11.55
CA TYR A 90 -11.57 2.61 11.04
C TYR A 90 -12.12 4.04 10.90
N SER A 91 -11.29 5.02 11.24
CA SER A 91 -11.61 6.44 11.05
C SER A 91 -11.37 6.83 9.60
N LEU A 92 -12.24 7.66 9.00
CA LEU A 92 -12.02 8.25 7.67
C LEU A 92 -10.72 9.05 7.60
N LEU A 93 -10.28 9.63 8.71
CA LEU A 93 -9.03 10.39 8.76
C LEU A 93 -7.80 9.50 8.52
N SER A 94 -7.92 8.17 8.69
CA SER A 94 -6.85 7.22 8.35
C SER A 94 -6.42 7.30 6.87
N LEU A 95 -7.29 7.81 5.99
CA LEU A 95 -6.96 8.07 4.58
C LEU A 95 -5.77 9.04 4.41
N LEU A 96 -5.48 9.87 5.42
CA LEU A 96 -4.32 10.77 5.43
C LEU A 96 -2.97 10.04 5.48
N ALA A 97 -2.93 8.79 5.96
CA ALA A 97 -1.72 7.97 5.88
C ALA A 97 -1.36 7.55 4.43
N GLY A 98 -2.32 7.71 3.52
CA GLY A 98 -2.15 7.50 2.09
C GLY A 98 -2.03 6.03 1.71
N LEU A 99 -3.07 5.53 1.02
CA LEU A 99 -3.26 4.11 0.68
C LEU A 99 -2.05 3.47 -0.02
N LEU A 100 -1.39 4.19 -0.93
CA LEU A 100 -0.27 3.68 -1.73
C LEU A 100 1.08 4.27 -1.35
N THR A 101 1.10 5.40 -0.65
CA THR A 101 2.34 6.08 -0.28
C THR A 101 3.06 5.42 0.89
N ARG A 102 2.35 4.55 1.64
CA ARG A 102 2.92 3.71 2.70
C ARG A 102 3.68 4.54 3.74
N ILE A 103 3.19 5.75 4.08
CA ILE A 103 3.72 6.43 5.26
C ILE A 103 3.43 5.52 6.46
N PRO A 104 4.44 5.18 7.28
CA PRO A 104 4.23 4.42 8.49
C PRO A 104 3.25 5.17 9.40
N SER A 105 2.12 4.52 9.70
CA SER A 105 1.14 5.06 10.62
C SER A 105 0.50 3.92 11.37
N LEU A 106 0.70 3.90 12.69
CA LEU A 106 0.08 2.93 13.57
C LEU A 106 -1.41 3.25 13.73
N MET A 107 -1.76 4.53 13.86
CA MET A 107 -3.14 4.97 14.12
C MET A 107 -4.06 4.76 12.92
N ALA A 108 -3.52 4.76 11.69
CA ALA A 108 -4.27 4.39 10.50
C ALA A 108 -4.47 2.87 10.35
N ARG A 109 -3.74 2.05 11.11
CA ARG A 109 -3.74 0.57 10.98
C ARG A 109 -4.41 -0.15 12.14
N ILE A 110 -4.43 0.45 13.32
CA ILE A 110 -5.11 -0.12 14.48
C ILE A 110 -6.59 0.32 14.48
N GLU A 111 -7.44 -0.60 14.88
CA GLU A 111 -8.85 -0.35 15.18
C GLU A 111 -8.99 0.81 16.16
N PHE A 112 -9.74 1.86 15.82
CA PHE A 112 -9.75 3.03 16.68
C PHE A 112 -10.21 2.66 18.10
N GLN A 113 -11.18 1.75 18.25
CA GLN A 113 -11.69 1.29 19.55
C GLN A 113 -10.62 0.68 20.47
N ALA A 114 -9.51 0.18 19.93
CA ALA A 114 -8.45 -0.47 20.70
C ALA A 114 -7.56 0.50 21.50
N ILE A 115 -7.55 1.79 21.16
CA ILE A 115 -6.71 2.80 21.81
C ILE A 115 -7.61 3.93 22.32
N PRO A 116 -7.47 4.41 23.57
CA PRO A 116 -8.19 5.59 24.03
C PRO A 116 -7.77 6.84 23.23
N SER A 117 -8.72 7.62 22.71
CA SER A 117 -8.42 8.93 22.13
C SER A 117 -8.50 10.00 23.23
N PRO A 118 -7.46 10.85 23.39
CA PRO A 118 -7.47 11.93 24.38
C PRO A 118 -8.63 12.92 24.20
N MET A 119 -9.10 13.14 22.97
CA MET A 119 -10.23 14.04 22.68
C MET A 119 -11.60 13.37 22.85
N GLY A 120 -11.67 12.04 22.99
CA GLY A 120 -12.90 11.30 23.37
C GLY A 120 -14.10 11.37 22.40
N GLY A 121 -13.98 12.00 21.23
CA GLY A 121 -15.10 12.25 20.32
C GLY A 121 -15.19 11.24 19.16
N VAL A 122 -16.40 10.69 18.93
CA VAL A 122 -16.75 9.95 17.72
C VAL A 122 -17.79 10.75 16.94
N ILE A 123 -17.45 11.13 15.71
CA ILE A 123 -18.31 11.81 14.75
C ILE A 123 -18.78 10.75 13.75
N ALA A 124 -20.05 10.39 13.82
CA ALA A 124 -20.66 9.44 12.91
C ALA A 124 -21.28 10.19 11.73
N LEU A 125 -20.82 9.87 10.52
CA LEU A 125 -21.35 10.47 9.30
C LEU A 125 -22.43 9.56 8.71
N ASP A 126 -23.59 10.14 8.46
CA ASP A 126 -24.80 9.48 7.94
C ASP A 126 -25.18 9.95 6.52
N ASN A 127 -24.43 10.90 5.96
CA ASN A 127 -24.71 11.49 4.64
C ASN A 127 -23.65 11.08 3.60
N VAL A 128 -24.09 10.36 2.56
CA VAL A 128 -23.26 9.86 1.46
C VAL A 128 -22.50 10.99 0.75
N GLN A 129 -23.14 12.15 0.56
CA GLN A 129 -22.51 13.28 -0.13
C GLN A 129 -21.34 13.85 0.69
N THR A 130 -21.51 13.96 2.01
CA THR A 130 -20.47 14.46 2.91
C THR A 130 -19.28 13.52 2.94
N VAL A 131 -19.53 12.21 3.05
CA VAL A 131 -18.46 11.20 2.98
C VAL A 131 -17.78 11.18 1.63
N GLY A 132 -18.53 11.26 0.53
CA GLY A 132 -17.97 11.31 -0.81
C GLY A 132 -17.02 12.50 -1.02
N ILE A 133 -17.42 13.70 -0.57
CA ILE A 133 -16.58 14.90 -0.61
C ILE A 133 -15.33 14.73 0.26
N LEU A 134 -15.51 14.24 1.50
CA LEU A 134 -14.37 14.02 2.40
C LEU A 134 -13.38 13.02 1.83
N VAL A 135 -13.84 11.90 1.28
CA VAL A 135 -12.97 10.90 0.62
C VAL A 135 -12.24 11.52 -0.57
N ALA A 136 -12.96 12.26 -1.42
CA ALA A 136 -12.39 12.92 -2.59
C ALA A 136 -11.33 13.98 -2.24
N VAL A 137 -11.41 14.59 -1.05
CA VAL A 137 -10.45 15.59 -0.56
C VAL A 137 -9.31 14.95 0.25
N LEU A 138 -9.62 14.02 1.16
CA LEU A 138 -8.66 13.39 2.05
C LEU A 138 -7.67 12.50 1.30
N ILE A 139 -8.10 11.80 0.23
CA ILE A 139 -7.20 10.95 -0.55
C ILE A 139 -6.07 11.78 -1.20
N PRO A 140 -6.34 12.83 -1.99
CA PRO A 140 -5.26 13.67 -2.55
C PRO A 140 -4.36 14.32 -1.51
N ILE A 141 -4.92 14.71 -0.35
CA ILE A 141 -4.14 15.28 0.76
C ILE A 141 -3.23 14.23 1.39
N GLY A 142 -3.75 13.04 1.69
CA GLY A 142 -2.96 11.93 2.21
C GLY A 142 -1.85 11.51 1.25
N VAL A 143 -2.12 11.51 -0.05
CA VAL A 143 -1.10 11.30 -1.08
C VAL A 143 -0.10 12.46 -1.13
N ALA A 144 -0.50 13.70 -0.85
CA ALA A 144 0.40 14.85 -0.80
C ALA A 144 1.40 14.71 0.37
N LEU A 145 0.91 14.38 1.56
CA LEU A 145 1.75 14.07 2.72
C LEU A 145 2.66 12.87 2.42
N GLY A 146 2.05 11.80 1.90
CA GLY A 146 2.65 10.58 1.40
C GLY A 146 3.86 10.79 0.49
N SER A 147 3.60 11.49 -0.60
CA SER A 147 4.58 11.80 -1.63
C SER A 147 5.67 12.74 -1.14
N PHE A 148 5.34 13.67 -0.24
CA PHE A 148 6.33 14.56 0.37
C PHE A 148 7.35 13.73 1.16
N TRP A 149 6.86 12.87 2.06
CA TRP A 149 7.72 12.00 2.87
C TRP A 149 8.52 11.00 2.02
N LEU A 150 7.89 10.35 1.04
CA LEU A 150 8.60 9.46 0.11
C LEU A 150 9.69 10.17 -0.68
N THR A 151 9.43 11.42 -1.10
CA THR A 151 10.43 12.23 -1.81
C THR A 151 11.59 12.59 -0.87
N MET A 152 11.32 12.86 0.41
CA MET A 152 12.39 13.08 1.41
C MET A 152 13.27 11.84 1.55
N VAL A 153 12.68 10.66 1.72
CA VAL A 153 13.45 9.40 1.84
C VAL A 153 14.25 9.14 0.56
N ALA A 154 13.64 9.30 -0.61
CA ALA A 154 14.32 9.11 -1.90
C ALA A 154 15.50 10.08 -2.10
N PHE A 155 15.33 11.37 -1.76
CA PHE A 155 16.43 12.34 -1.84
C PHE A 155 17.52 12.06 -0.81
N GLY A 156 17.16 11.60 0.39
CA GLY A 156 18.11 11.15 1.40
C GLY A 156 18.98 10.00 0.90
N LEU A 157 18.37 8.99 0.29
CA LEU A 157 19.10 7.85 -0.31
C LEU A 157 19.98 8.28 -1.49
N LEU A 158 19.52 9.25 -2.28
CA LEU A 158 20.27 9.80 -3.41
C LEU A 158 21.31 10.86 -3.00
N HIS A 159 21.46 11.16 -1.71
CA HIS A 159 22.35 12.21 -1.18
C HIS A 159 22.12 13.58 -1.86
N ARG A 160 20.84 13.90 -2.12
CA ARG A 160 20.43 15.16 -2.76
C ARG A 160 19.92 16.16 -1.72
N PRO A 161 20.10 17.48 -1.95
CA PRO A 161 19.62 18.49 -1.03
C PRO A 161 18.09 18.48 -0.93
N LEU A 162 17.59 18.33 0.29
CA LEU A 162 16.17 18.48 0.62
C LEU A 162 15.74 19.95 0.43
N PHE A 163 14.45 20.17 0.19
CA PHE A 163 13.85 21.50 0.06
C PHE A 163 14.40 22.39 -1.08
N SER A 164 15.17 21.82 -2.00
CA SER A 164 15.55 22.47 -3.26
C SER A 164 14.37 22.60 -4.23
N PHE A 165 14.48 23.45 -5.25
CA PHE A 165 13.48 23.51 -6.32
C PHE A 165 13.27 22.13 -6.99
N ALA A 166 14.35 21.37 -7.15
CA ALA A 166 14.30 20.00 -7.67
C ALA A 166 13.49 19.06 -6.76
N PHE A 167 13.56 19.25 -5.44
CA PHE A 167 12.76 18.50 -4.46
C PHE A 167 11.27 18.83 -4.62
N VAL A 168 10.88 20.10 -4.63
CA VAL A 168 9.47 20.51 -4.76
C VAL A 168 8.88 20.02 -6.09
N ARG A 169 9.64 20.15 -7.18
CA ARG A 169 9.24 19.61 -8.48
C ARG A 169 9.08 18.10 -8.46
N ARG A 170 9.99 17.36 -7.80
CA ARG A 170 9.88 15.91 -7.65
C ARG A 170 8.67 15.54 -6.82
N TRP A 171 8.42 16.22 -5.71
CA TRP A 171 7.27 15.99 -4.85
C TRP A 171 5.95 16.14 -5.62
N GLY A 172 5.75 17.26 -6.32
CA GLY A 172 4.54 17.46 -7.13
C GLY A 172 4.38 16.41 -8.23
N TRP A 173 5.50 15.94 -8.82
CA TRP A 173 5.48 14.86 -9.79
C TRP A 173 5.07 13.50 -9.17
N VAL A 174 5.61 13.16 -8.01
CA VAL A 174 5.25 11.94 -7.28
C VAL A 174 3.79 11.99 -6.86
N TRP A 175 3.33 13.12 -6.32
CA TRP A 175 1.94 13.35 -5.96
C TRP A 175 0.99 13.09 -7.13
N LEU A 176 1.25 13.70 -8.29
CA LEU A 176 0.42 13.52 -9.48
C LEU A 176 0.40 12.06 -9.94
N ASN A 177 1.56 11.41 -10.06
CA ASN A 177 1.64 10.05 -10.57
C ASN A 177 1.04 9.01 -9.62
N VAL A 178 1.12 9.22 -8.30
CA VAL A 178 0.48 8.34 -7.31
C VAL A 178 -1.04 8.52 -7.30
N ASN A 179 -1.56 9.75 -7.49
CA ASN A 179 -3.00 9.95 -7.69
C ASN A 179 -3.50 9.32 -8.99
N LEU A 180 -2.76 9.45 -10.09
CA LEU A 180 -3.08 8.76 -11.34
C LEU A 180 -3.05 7.23 -11.16
N PHE A 181 -2.13 6.72 -10.33
CA PHE A 181 -2.07 5.30 -10.04
C PHE A 181 -3.28 4.84 -9.22
N LEU A 182 -3.67 5.59 -8.19
CA LEU A 182 -4.90 5.34 -7.43
C LEU A 182 -6.14 5.35 -8.32
N LEU A 183 -6.24 6.33 -9.22
CA LEU A 183 -7.32 6.41 -10.19
C LEU A 183 -7.33 5.19 -11.11
N ALA A 184 -6.16 4.76 -11.60
CA ALA A 184 -6.06 3.57 -12.43
C ALA A 184 -6.48 2.28 -11.68
N ILE A 185 -6.08 2.13 -10.41
CA ILE A 185 -6.52 1.00 -9.57
C ILE A 185 -8.03 1.07 -9.33
N PHE A 186 -8.58 2.25 -9.05
CA PHE A 186 -10.01 2.44 -8.84
C PHE A 186 -10.81 2.09 -10.09
N LEU A 187 -10.40 2.56 -11.26
CA LEU A 187 -11.04 2.22 -12.54
C LEU A 187 -10.91 0.73 -12.87
N ALA A 188 -9.77 0.11 -12.57
CA ALA A 188 -9.58 -1.33 -12.72
C ALA A 188 -10.51 -2.13 -11.79
N ALA A 189 -10.66 -1.69 -10.54
CA ALA A 189 -11.59 -2.29 -9.58
C ALA A 189 -13.04 -2.17 -10.05
N LEU A 190 -13.47 -1.02 -10.56
CA LEU A 190 -14.80 -0.84 -11.16
C LEU A 190 -15.03 -1.77 -12.36
N GLY A 191 -14.03 -1.88 -13.25
CA GLY A 191 -14.08 -2.82 -14.38
C GLY A 191 -14.18 -4.27 -13.93
N MET A 192 -13.43 -4.66 -12.90
CA MET A 192 -13.52 -5.99 -12.29
C MET A 192 -14.88 -6.26 -11.66
N SER A 193 -15.43 -5.30 -10.91
CA SER A 193 -16.78 -5.40 -10.33
C SER A 193 -17.85 -5.56 -11.43
N PHE A 194 -17.71 -4.85 -12.54
CA PHE A 194 -18.59 -5.01 -13.69
C PHE A 194 -18.51 -6.42 -14.28
N VAL A 195 -17.30 -6.96 -14.50
CA VAL A 195 -17.11 -8.34 -14.97
C VAL A 195 -17.73 -9.36 -14.00
N MET A 196 -17.52 -9.20 -12.69
CA MET A 196 -18.11 -10.08 -11.68
C MET A 196 -19.64 -10.00 -11.65
N SER A 197 -20.22 -8.83 -11.91
CA SER A 197 -21.68 -8.68 -12.04
C SER A 197 -22.25 -9.49 -13.21
N MET A 198 -21.51 -9.61 -14.32
CA MET A 198 -21.93 -10.46 -15.45
C MET A 198 -21.93 -11.93 -15.07
N PHE A 199 -20.93 -12.40 -14.31
CA PHE A 199 -20.92 -13.76 -13.78
C PHE A 199 -22.07 -14.02 -12.81
N ALA A 200 -22.44 -13.05 -11.98
CA ALA A 200 -23.60 -13.17 -11.10
C ALA A 200 -24.92 -13.34 -11.89
N VAL A 201 -25.08 -12.62 -13.00
CA VAL A 201 -26.24 -12.80 -13.90
C VAL A 201 -26.27 -14.20 -14.53
N ILE A 202 -25.10 -14.73 -14.94
CA ILE A 202 -24.99 -16.11 -15.44
C ILE A 202 -25.45 -17.12 -14.38
N THR A 203 -25.12 -16.89 -13.10
CA THR A 203 -25.60 -17.73 -11.99
C THR A 203 -27.13 -17.75 -11.90
N LEU A 204 -27.79 -16.60 -12.07
CA LEU A 204 -29.26 -16.53 -12.07
C LEU A 204 -29.88 -17.28 -13.27
N MET A 205 -29.21 -17.30 -14.42
CA MET A 205 -29.73 -17.95 -15.64
C MET A 205 -29.54 -19.46 -15.66
N PHE A 206 -28.41 -19.96 -15.13
CA PHE A 206 -27.99 -21.36 -15.25
C PHE A 206 -27.97 -22.14 -13.93
N GLY A 207 -28.41 -21.52 -12.83
CA GLY A 207 -28.44 -22.14 -11.49
C GLY A 207 -27.05 -22.64 -11.07
N ASN A 208 -26.97 -23.90 -10.63
CA ASN A 208 -25.74 -24.49 -10.08
C ASN A 208 -24.55 -24.46 -11.05
N ALA A 209 -24.78 -24.63 -12.35
CA ALA A 209 -23.71 -24.53 -13.35
C ALA A 209 -23.13 -23.10 -13.41
N GLY A 210 -23.99 -22.09 -13.31
CA GLY A 210 -23.56 -20.69 -13.23
C GLY A 210 -22.88 -20.34 -11.90
N LEU A 211 -23.26 -21.00 -10.80
CA LEU A 211 -22.59 -20.85 -9.50
C LEU A 211 -21.15 -21.39 -9.55
N MET A 212 -20.93 -22.55 -10.18
CA MET A 212 -19.58 -23.10 -10.39
C MET A 212 -18.69 -22.14 -11.18
N LEU A 213 -19.22 -21.53 -12.25
CA LEU A 213 -18.49 -20.55 -13.05
C LEU A 213 -18.15 -19.28 -12.26
N TYR A 214 -19.09 -18.78 -11.45
CA TYR A 214 -18.85 -17.64 -10.56
C TYR A 214 -17.73 -17.95 -9.55
N SER A 215 -17.74 -19.12 -8.93
CA SER A 215 -16.71 -19.54 -7.97
C SER A 215 -15.33 -19.71 -8.62
N ILE A 216 -15.26 -20.25 -9.84
CA ILE A 216 -13.99 -20.33 -10.57
C ILE A 216 -13.50 -18.92 -10.92
N ALA A 217 -14.38 -18.04 -11.40
CA ALA A 217 -14.05 -16.66 -11.72
C ALA A 217 -13.55 -15.88 -10.49
N SER A 218 -14.17 -16.07 -9.32
CA SER A 218 -13.77 -15.40 -8.08
C SER A 218 -12.39 -15.85 -7.60
N ILE A 219 -12.07 -17.14 -7.66
CA ILE A 219 -10.74 -17.69 -7.33
C ILE A 219 -9.68 -17.14 -8.28
N LEU A 220 -9.95 -17.16 -9.59
CA LEU A 220 -9.02 -16.62 -10.59
C LEU A 220 -8.79 -15.12 -10.40
N LEU A 221 -9.86 -14.37 -10.12
CA LEU A 221 -9.78 -12.94 -9.85
C LEU A 221 -8.99 -12.65 -8.57
N PHE A 222 -9.20 -13.41 -7.51
CA PHE A 222 -8.43 -13.28 -6.27
C PHE A 222 -6.94 -13.57 -6.50
N GLY A 223 -6.61 -14.65 -7.20
CA GLY A 223 -5.23 -14.97 -7.60
C GLY A 223 -4.60 -13.89 -8.48
N PHE A 224 -5.37 -13.33 -9.42
CA PHE A 224 -4.93 -12.23 -10.27
C PHE A 224 -4.67 -10.96 -9.47
N ILE A 225 -5.51 -10.61 -8.49
CA ILE A 225 -5.30 -9.46 -7.59
C ILE A 225 -4.01 -9.62 -6.78
N ILE A 226 -3.75 -10.80 -6.22
CA ILE A 226 -2.50 -11.08 -5.50
C ILE A 226 -1.29 -10.91 -6.43
N TRP A 227 -1.34 -11.53 -7.61
CA TRP A 227 -0.27 -11.44 -8.60
C TRP A 227 0.00 -9.99 -9.03
N LEU A 228 -1.06 -9.24 -9.31
CA LEU A 228 -0.99 -7.83 -9.67
C LEU A 228 -0.43 -6.99 -8.51
N GLY A 229 -0.86 -7.24 -7.27
CA GLY A 229 -0.37 -6.55 -6.08
C GLY A 229 1.13 -6.74 -5.85
N ILE A 230 1.63 -7.96 -6.06
CA ILE A 230 3.07 -8.26 -6.01
C ILE A 230 3.80 -7.56 -7.16
N GLY A 231 3.27 -7.67 -8.39
CA GLY A 231 3.84 -7.07 -9.60
C GLY A 231 3.94 -5.55 -9.55
N LEU A 232 2.98 -4.88 -8.91
CA LEU A 232 2.89 -3.42 -8.81
C LEU A 232 3.45 -2.84 -7.52
N TYR A 233 4.00 -3.68 -6.62
CA TYR A 233 4.51 -3.24 -5.31
C TYR A 233 5.53 -2.09 -5.43
N PHE A 234 6.41 -2.13 -6.43
CA PHE A 234 7.50 -1.17 -6.60
C PHE A 234 7.14 0.08 -7.41
N VAL A 235 5.89 0.24 -7.87
CA VAL A 235 5.50 1.37 -8.74
C VAL A 235 5.75 2.72 -8.07
N VAL A 236 5.29 2.89 -6.84
CA VAL A 236 5.43 4.15 -6.10
C VAL A 236 6.91 4.46 -5.83
N PHE A 237 7.70 3.43 -5.51
CA PHE A 237 9.15 3.55 -5.30
C PHE A 237 9.89 3.95 -6.58
N ALA A 238 9.51 3.37 -7.73
CA ALA A 238 10.07 3.72 -9.04
C ALA A 238 9.76 5.18 -9.42
N VAL A 239 8.54 5.66 -9.14
CA VAL A 239 8.17 7.07 -9.35
C VAL A 239 8.95 7.99 -8.41
N ALA A 240 9.10 7.66 -7.13
CA ALA A 240 9.81 8.52 -6.18
C ALA A 240 11.33 8.57 -6.45
N LEU A 241 11.95 7.40 -6.67
CA LEU A 241 13.40 7.28 -6.85
C LEU A 241 13.85 7.77 -8.24
N ASP A 242 13.27 7.18 -9.29
CA ASP A 242 13.69 7.46 -10.66
C ASP A 242 12.99 8.70 -11.25
N GLY A 243 11.79 9.01 -10.76
CA GLY A 243 10.88 10.02 -11.31
C GLY A 243 10.59 9.86 -12.79
N VAL A 244 10.29 8.62 -13.13
CA VAL A 244 9.58 8.28 -14.35
C VAL A 244 8.07 8.53 -14.20
N ASN A 245 7.35 8.50 -15.32
CA ASN A 245 5.90 8.52 -15.32
C ASN A 245 5.32 7.15 -14.90
N LEU A 246 4.02 7.14 -14.57
CA LEU A 246 3.30 5.95 -14.13
C LEU A 246 3.49 4.74 -15.05
N ALA A 247 3.31 4.90 -16.37
CA ALA A 247 3.45 3.79 -17.31
C ALA A 247 4.84 3.13 -17.26
N ARG A 248 5.91 3.94 -17.24
CA ARG A 248 7.27 3.43 -17.08
C ARG A 248 7.52 2.84 -15.69
N ALA A 249 6.91 3.39 -14.64
CA ALA A 249 7.01 2.85 -13.29
C ALA A 249 6.36 1.47 -13.17
N VAL A 250 5.17 1.29 -13.73
CA VAL A 250 4.47 -0.01 -13.85
C VAL A 250 5.34 -1.00 -14.59
N TRP A 251 5.83 -0.62 -15.77
CA TRP A 251 6.72 -1.47 -16.56
C TRP A 251 7.97 -1.88 -15.77
N ARG A 252 8.64 -0.95 -15.08
CA ARG A 252 9.83 -1.24 -14.27
C ARG A 252 9.51 -2.16 -13.11
N SER A 253 8.42 -1.91 -12.39
CA SER A 253 7.98 -2.76 -11.28
C SER A 253 7.77 -4.20 -11.75
N LEU A 254 6.95 -4.39 -12.79
CA LEU A 254 6.68 -5.72 -13.34
C LEU A 254 7.96 -6.43 -13.82
N ASN A 255 8.88 -5.70 -14.45
CA ASN A 255 10.14 -6.27 -14.93
C ASN A 255 11.12 -6.65 -13.80
N VAL A 256 11.16 -5.88 -12.72
CA VAL A 256 11.98 -6.17 -11.53
C VAL A 256 11.39 -7.37 -10.79
N VAL A 257 10.08 -7.38 -10.55
CA VAL A 257 9.38 -8.45 -9.85
C VAL A 257 9.44 -9.75 -10.65
N GLY A 258 9.10 -9.71 -11.94
CA GLY A 258 9.05 -10.90 -12.79
C GLY A 258 10.40 -11.62 -12.93
N ARG A 259 11.51 -10.87 -12.95
CA ARG A 259 12.86 -11.45 -12.99
C ARG A 259 13.38 -11.92 -11.63
N ASN A 260 12.79 -11.45 -10.54
CA ASN A 260 13.26 -11.70 -9.18
C ASN A 260 12.10 -12.18 -8.29
N ALA A 261 11.23 -13.04 -8.82
CA ALA A 261 9.95 -13.36 -8.18
C ALA A 261 10.15 -13.94 -6.78
N ILE A 262 11.04 -14.93 -6.63
CA ILE A 262 11.30 -15.59 -5.34
C ILE A 262 11.88 -14.61 -4.32
N SER A 263 12.90 -13.83 -4.68
CA SER A 263 13.47 -12.84 -3.75
C SER A 263 12.47 -11.74 -3.41
N THR A 264 11.63 -11.33 -4.36
CA THR A 264 10.58 -10.34 -4.13
C THR A 264 9.54 -10.89 -3.17
N LEU A 265 9.05 -12.12 -3.40
CA LEU A 265 8.13 -12.80 -2.49
C LEU A 265 8.72 -12.92 -1.09
N GLY A 266 9.98 -13.35 -0.96
CA GLY A 266 10.67 -13.43 0.33
C GLY A 266 10.78 -12.08 1.03
N PHE A 267 11.09 -11.02 0.29
CA PHE A 267 11.12 -9.65 0.82
C PHE A 267 9.73 -9.17 1.26
N LEU A 268 8.70 -9.39 0.45
CA LEU A 268 7.32 -9.02 0.76
C LEU A 268 6.79 -9.78 1.98
N LEU A 269 7.04 -11.08 2.06
CA LEU A 269 6.63 -11.90 3.21
C LEU A 269 7.34 -11.45 4.49
N LEU A 270 8.65 -11.19 4.43
CA LEU A 270 9.40 -10.74 5.60
C LEU A 270 8.96 -9.34 6.06
N THR A 271 8.78 -8.41 5.13
CA THR A 271 8.29 -7.07 5.46
C THR A 271 6.85 -7.10 5.98
N PHE A 272 5.99 -7.95 5.42
CA PHE A 272 4.64 -8.19 5.93
C PHE A 272 4.67 -8.74 7.36
N LEU A 273 5.46 -9.79 7.60
CA LEU A 273 5.60 -10.40 8.93
C LEU A 273 6.11 -9.39 9.96
N LEU A 274 7.10 -8.57 9.61
CA LEU A 274 7.60 -7.52 10.48
C LEU A 274 6.54 -6.44 10.73
N THR A 275 5.87 -5.97 9.70
CA THR A 275 4.92 -4.84 9.83
C THR A 275 3.64 -5.24 10.58
N GLU A 276 3.10 -6.43 10.31
CA GLU A 276 1.91 -6.96 10.99
C GLU A 276 2.25 -7.52 12.37
N GLY A 277 3.33 -8.29 12.48
CA GLY A 277 3.75 -8.89 13.75
C GLY A 277 4.04 -7.82 14.80
N PHE A 278 4.81 -6.79 14.44
CA PHE A 278 5.07 -5.69 15.37
C PHE A 278 3.85 -4.81 15.62
N ALA A 279 2.94 -4.63 14.66
CA ALA A 279 1.71 -3.87 14.92
C ALA A 279 0.87 -4.49 16.05
N ARG A 280 0.83 -5.83 16.16
CA ARG A 280 0.19 -6.52 17.29
C ARG A 280 0.90 -6.27 18.62
N ILE A 281 2.23 -6.24 18.62
CA ILE A 281 3.03 -5.93 19.81
C ILE A 281 2.76 -4.48 20.25
N TRP A 282 2.76 -3.55 19.31
CA TRP A 282 2.47 -2.13 19.55
C TRP A 282 1.04 -1.90 20.03
N SER A 283 0.05 -2.61 19.48
CA SER A 283 -1.34 -2.49 19.93
C SER A 283 -1.50 -2.95 21.39
N TRP A 284 -0.80 -4.02 21.78
CA TRP A 284 -0.83 -4.50 23.16
C TRP A 284 -0.17 -3.50 24.13
N LEU A 285 0.94 -2.88 23.72
CA LEU A 285 1.62 -1.88 24.54
C LEU A 285 0.78 -0.59 24.68
N SER A 286 -0.01 -0.25 23.67
CA SER A 286 -0.84 0.96 23.61
C SER A 286 -2.07 0.94 24.53
N ILE A 287 -2.30 -0.16 25.27
CA ILE A 287 -3.34 -0.23 26.31
C ILE A 287 -3.04 0.75 27.46
N ARG A 288 -1.76 1.09 27.68
CA ARG A 288 -1.34 2.09 28.68
C ARG A 288 -1.06 3.43 27.99
N ASP A 289 -1.41 4.53 28.64
CA ASP A 289 -1.28 5.88 28.06
C ASP A 289 0.14 6.22 27.58
N TRP A 290 1.17 5.87 28.35
CA TRP A 290 2.57 6.06 27.93
C TRP A 290 2.99 5.12 26.80
N GLY A 291 2.34 3.95 26.72
CA GLY A 291 2.62 2.91 25.73
C GLY A 291 2.20 3.30 24.32
N VAL A 292 1.25 4.23 24.17
CA VAL A 292 0.84 4.77 22.87
C VAL A 292 2.01 5.51 22.22
N VAL A 293 2.68 6.41 22.95
CA VAL A 293 3.80 7.20 22.42
C VAL A 293 4.95 6.29 22.00
N VAL A 294 5.33 5.34 22.86
CA VAL A 294 6.39 4.35 22.53
C VAL A 294 6.02 3.54 21.30
N SER A 295 4.76 3.13 21.18
CA SER A 295 4.24 2.40 20.03
C SER A 295 4.28 3.21 18.73
N ILE A 296 3.94 4.50 18.78
CA ILE A 296 4.03 5.41 17.63
C ILE A 296 5.49 5.50 17.15
N PHE A 297 6.43 5.78 18.05
CA PHE A 297 7.85 5.88 17.69
C PHE A 297 8.42 4.55 17.18
N GLY A 298 8.10 3.43 17.86
CA GLY A 298 8.56 2.10 17.46
C GLY A 298 8.01 1.66 16.10
N HIS A 299 6.72 1.93 15.85
CA HIS A 299 6.10 1.64 14.56
C HIS A 299 6.66 2.52 13.43
N ALA A 300 6.83 3.82 13.69
CA ALA A 300 7.45 4.72 12.73
C ALA A 300 8.88 4.27 12.42
N TYR A 301 9.69 3.92 13.42
CA TYR A 301 11.06 3.44 13.24
C TYR A 301 11.13 2.20 12.34
N LEU A 302 10.33 1.17 12.65
CA LEU A 302 10.27 -0.05 11.86
C LEU A 302 9.76 0.22 10.43
N GLY A 303 8.72 1.03 10.28
CA GLY A 303 8.13 1.34 8.99
C GLY A 303 9.06 2.17 8.09
N VAL A 304 9.75 3.18 8.63
CA VAL A 304 10.71 4.00 7.85
C VAL A 304 11.87 3.14 7.38
N ALA A 305 12.41 2.28 8.25
CA ALA A 305 13.49 1.36 7.87
C ALA A 305 13.06 0.39 6.77
N ILE A 306 11.84 -0.17 6.84
CA ILE A 306 11.28 -1.06 5.81
C ILE A 306 11.08 -0.31 4.49
N VAL A 307 10.55 0.91 4.50
CA VAL A 307 10.38 1.71 3.26
C VAL A 307 11.72 2.03 2.62
N ALA A 308 12.73 2.41 3.42
CA ALA A 308 14.10 2.62 2.93
C ALA A 308 14.67 1.33 2.33
N ALA A 309 14.46 0.18 2.99
CA ALA A 309 14.84 -1.13 2.49
C ALA A 309 14.15 -1.45 1.15
N SER A 310 12.86 -1.12 0.99
CA SER A 310 12.13 -1.32 -0.26
C SER A 310 12.70 -0.48 -1.41
N PHE A 311 13.12 0.76 -1.15
CA PHE A 311 13.84 1.58 -2.14
C PHE A 311 15.15 0.92 -2.56
N LEU A 312 15.96 0.47 -1.61
CA LEU A 312 17.26 -0.15 -1.87
C LEU A 312 17.14 -1.51 -2.57
N PHE A 313 16.16 -2.32 -2.18
CA PHE A 313 15.83 -3.60 -2.80
C PHE A 313 15.43 -3.41 -4.28
N TYR A 314 14.58 -2.41 -4.56
CA TYR A 314 14.20 -2.04 -5.92
C TYR A 314 15.39 -1.52 -6.72
N GLN A 315 16.13 -0.55 -6.14
CA GLN A 315 17.23 0.14 -6.81
C GLN A 315 18.33 -0.84 -7.24
N SER A 316 18.75 -1.73 -6.35
CA SER A 316 19.80 -2.72 -6.62
C SER A 316 19.44 -3.65 -7.77
N ARG A 317 18.21 -4.19 -7.79
CA ARG A 317 17.72 -5.07 -8.86
C ARG A 317 17.53 -4.35 -10.18
N TYR A 318 17.02 -3.12 -10.12
CA TYR A 318 16.85 -2.29 -11.31
C TYR A 318 18.20 -1.94 -11.95
N GLN A 319 19.21 -1.57 -11.14
CA GLN A 319 20.55 -1.28 -11.62
C GLN A 319 21.24 -2.52 -12.20
N HIS A 320 21.15 -3.67 -11.52
CA HIS A 320 21.69 -4.92 -12.01
C HIS A 320 21.09 -5.31 -13.37
N TRP A 321 19.76 -5.20 -13.52
CA TRP A 321 19.09 -5.43 -14.79
C TRP A 321 19.58 -4.49 -15.90
N ARG A 322 19.76 -3.19 -15.60
CA ARG A 322 20.28 -2.22 -16.58
C ARG A 322 21.69 -2.54 -17.04
N LYS A 323 22.57 -2.98 -16.12
CA LYS A 323 23.95 -3.38 -16.44
C LYS A 323 23.97 -4.56 -17.40
N ILE A 324 23.23 -5.63 -17.08
CA ILE A 324 23.12 -6.82 -17.96
C ILE A 324 22.64 -6.42 -19.35
N ARG A 325 21.59 -5.58 -19.42
CA ARG A 325 21.06 -5.12 -20.70
C ARG A 325 22.09 -4.34 -21.51
N ALA A 326 22.91 -3.50 -20.88
CA ALA A 326 23.97 -2.75 -21.55
C ALA A 326 25.07 -3.68 -22.08
N LEU A 327 25.49 -4.68 -21.30
CA LEU A 327 26.50 -5.67 -21.71
C LEU A 327 26.05 -6.48 -22.93
N VAL A 328 24.79 -6.92 -22.96
CA VAL A 328 24.22 -7.65 -24.11
C VAL A 328 24.16 -6.79 -25.38
N MET A 329 23.88 -5.48 -25.25
CA MET A 329 23.87 -4.59 -26.42
C MET A 329 25.28 -4.38 -27.00
N VAL A 330 26.30 -4.29 -26.14
CA VAL A 330 27.70 -4.13 -26.56
C VAL A 330 28.23 -5.40 -27.21
N SER A 331 27.93 -6.58 -26.66
CA SER A 331 28.37 -7.84 -27.29
C SER A 331 27.74 -8.05 -28.66
N GLN A 332 26.49 -7.61 -28.86
CA GLN A 332 25.81 -7.70 -30.16
C GLN A 332 26.36 -6.72 -31.20
N SER A 333 26.91 -5.57 -30.79
CA SER A 333 27.57 -4.66 -31.74
C SER A 333 28.94 -5.17 -32.17
N ASP A 334 29.69 -5.82 -31.27
CA ASP A 334 31.02 -6.36 -31.57
C ASP A 334 30.98 -7.59 -32.49
N GLU A 335 29.93 -8.40 -32.45
CA GLU A 335 29.74 -9.55 -33.38
C GLU A 335 29.26 -9.13 -34.78
N SER A 336 28.86 -7.87 -34.97
CA SER A 336 28.34 -7.35 -36.25
C SER A 336 29.38 -6.60 -37.11
N HIS A 337 30.62 -6.54 -36.62
CA HIS A 337 31.80 -5.96 -37.29
C HIS A 337 32.86 -7.03 -37.51
#